data_AF-A0A0F9QTB1-F1
#
_entry.id   AF-A0A0F9QTB1-F1
#
_cell.length_a   1.000
_cell.length_b   1.000
_cell.length_c   1.000
_cell.angle_alpha   90.00
_cell.angle_beta   90.00
_cell.angle_gamma   90.00
#
_symmetry.space_group_name_H-M   'P 1'
#
loop_
_entity.id
_entity.type
_entity.pdbx_description
1 polymer ?
#
loop_
_entity_poly.entity_id
_entity_poly.type
_entity_poly.pdbx_seq_one_letter_code
_entity_poly.pdbx_strand_id
1 'polypeptide(L)'
;MSRRSTVNQSKDAEREVARQLGGRRLHSGEWKRKSGDVDVIGTFFLAQVKHRSGVPNYIIEGMNQIQEAATEREELRRLEPGIVAHPDALLVLRTKPGQGKPSRTFVIQEIEDWLREPSP
;
A
#
# COMPACT_ATOMS: atom_id res chain seq x y z
N MET A 1 6.77 -20.12 -18.24
CA MET A 1 7.10 -18.69 -18.07
C MET A 1 8.62 -18.54 -17.96
N SER A 2 9.28 -17.72 -18.78
CA SER A 2 10.75 -17.58 -18.72
C SER A 2 11.18 -16.64 -17.60
N ARG A 3 12.34 -16.89 -16.98
CA ARG A 3 12.92 -16.05 -15.91
C ARG A 3 13.09 -14.58 -16.33
N ARG A 4 13.33 -14.33 -17.62
CA ARG A 4 13.45 -12.99 -18.21
C ARG A 4 12.12 -12.23 -18.22
N SER A 5 11.01 -12.94 -18.43
CA SER A 5 9.65 -12.38 -18.37
C SER A 5 9.30 -11.93 -16.95
N THR A 6 9.56 -12.77 -15.93
CA THR A 6 9.28 -12.45 -14.52
C THR A 6 10.09 -11.25 -14.01
N VAL A 7 11.35 -11.11 -14.45
CA VAL A 7 12.20 -9.96 -14.09
C VAL A 7 11.68 -8.67 -14.71
N ASN A 8 11.24 -8.70 -15.97
CA ASN A 8 10.67 -7.52 -16.63
C ASN A 8 9.36 -7.09 -15.95
N GLN A 9 8.45 -8.05 -15.69
CA GLN A 9 7.20 -7.78 -14.98
C GLN A 9 7.42 -7.16 -13.60
N SER A 10 8.46 -7.59 -12.87
CA SER A 10 8.79 -6.99 -11.57
C SER A 10 9.26 -5.53 -11.70
N LYS A 11 10.07 -5.23 -12.71
CA LYS A 11 10.51 -3.85 -13.00
C LYS A 11 9.34 -2.97 -13.46
N ASP A 12 8.42 -3.53 -14.23
CA ASP A 12 7.22 -2.80 -14.67
C ASP A 12 6.33 -2.46 -13.48
N ALA A 13 6.15 -3.37 -12.51
CA ALA A 13 5.46 -3.08 -11.27
C ALA A 13 6.14 -1.95 -10.46
N GLU A 14 7.47 -1.95 -10.36
CA GLU A 14 8.22 -0.86 -9.69
C GLU A 14 8.01 0.50 -10.38
N ARG A 15 8.00 0.53 -11.72
CA ARG A 15 7.72 1.75 -12.49
C ARG A 15 6.30 2.24 -12.31
N GLU A 16 5.35 1.32 -12.27
CA GLU A 16 3.94 1.64 -12.10
C GLU A 16 3.68 2.28 -10.73
N VAL A 17 4.23 1.69 -9.65
CA VAL A 17 4.14 2.28 -8.31
C VAL A 17 4.81 3.66 -8.27
N ALA A 18 5.98 3.82 -8.88
CA ALA A 18 6.65 5.12 -8.96
C ALA A 18 5.79 6.16 -9.69
N ARG A 19 5.15 5.77 -10.81
CA ARG A 19 4.27 6.64 -11.58
C ARG A 19 3.04 7.04 -10.78
N GLN A 20 2.37 6.09 -10.12
CA GLN A 20 1.17 6.34 -9.34
C GLN A 20 1.46 7.25 -8.14
N LEU A 21 2.52 6.97 -7.38
CA LEU A 21 2.82 7.74 -6.16
C LEU A 21 3.65 9.01 -6.41
N GLY A 22 3.94 9.38 -7.66
CA GLY A 22 4.74 10.58 -7.97
C GLY A 22 6.20 10.48 -7.52
N GLY A 23 6.82 9.31 -7.67
CA GLY A 23 8.21 9.04 -7.33
C GLY A 23 9.06 8.62 -8.52
N ARG A 24 10.25 8.06 -8.22
CA ARG A 24 11.15 7.46 -9.20
C ARG A 24 11.67 6.11 -8.73
N ARG A 25 11.80 5.19 -9.69
CA ARG A 25 12.40 3.87 -9.46
C ARG A 25 13.92 3.99 -9.29
N LEU A 26 14.49 3.21 -8.37
CA LEU A 26 15.93 3.08 -8.19
C LEU A 26 16.50 1.95 -9.05
N HIS A 27 17.63 2.19 -9.72
CA HIS A 27 18.29 1.18 -10.54
C HIS A 27 19.13 0.21 -9.69
N SER A 28 19.05 -1.08 -10.06
CA SER A 28 19.85 -2.15 -9.46
C SER A 28 21.32 -1.97 -9.87
N GLY A 29 22.10 -1.27 -9.05
CA GLY A 29 23.53 -1.08 -9.27
C GLY A 29 24.14 -0.05 -8.33
N GLU A 30 23.42 1.03 -8.01
CA GLU A 30 24.01 2.18 -7.30
C GLU A 30 23.63 2.25 -5.80
N TRP A 31 22.48 1.72 -5.39
CA TRP A 31 21.91 2.03 -4.05
C TRP A 31 21.65 0.84 -3.13
N LYS A 32 21.54 -0.40 -3.66
CA LYS A 32 21.19 -1.61 -2.88
C LYS A 32 22.20 -2.00 -1.80
N ARG A 33 23.41 -1.43 -1.80
CA ARG A 33 24.45 -1.72 -0.79
C ARG A 33 24.49 -0.75 0.38
N LYS A 34 23.87 0.42 0.29
CA LYS A 34 24.01 1.49 1.31
C LYS A 34 22.71 1.87 2.03
N SER A 35 21.54 1.65 1.43
CA SER A 35 20.27 2.25 1.90
C SER A 35 19.15 1.23 2.16
N GLY A 36 19.49 -0.06 2.26
CA GLY A 36 18.51 -1.15 2.27
C GLY A 36 17.93 -1.44 0.89
N ASP A 37 17.05 -2.45 0.81
CA ASP A 37 16.40 -2.89 -0.43
C ASP A 37 15.21 -2.00 -0.82
N VAL A 38 15.46 -0.69 -0.99
CA VAL A 38 14.48 0.28 -1.51
C VAL A 38 14.42 0.19 -3.03
N ASP A 39 13.20 0.16 -3.59
CA ASP A 39 12.98 0.06 -5.04
C ASP A 39 12.43 1.38 -5.63
N VAL A 40 11.69 2.19 -4.86
CA VAL A 40 11.09 3.47 -5.28
C VAL A 40 11.29 4.54 -4.20
N ILE A 41 11.59 5.77 -4.62
CA ILE A 41 11.69 6.96 -3.76
C ILE A 41 10.79 8.08 -4.29
N GLY A 42 10.03 8.72 -3.40
CA GLY A 42 9.33 9.97 -3.69
C GLY A 42 9.66 11.03 -2.64
N THR A 43 9.06 12.21 -2.78
CA THR A 43 9.32 13.36 -1.89
C THR A 43 9.04 13.04 -0.41
N PHE A 44 8.03 12.21 -0.14
CA PHE A 44 7.55 11.92 1.22
C PHE A 44 7.54 10.43 1.56
N PHE A 45 8.11 9.55 0.71
CA PHE A 45 8.06 8.11 0.93
C PHE A 45 9.27 7.36 0.36
N LEU A 46 9.54 6.20 0.97
CA LEU A 46 10.44 5.16 0.46
C LEU A 46 9.65 3.86 0.37
N ALA A 47 9.71 3.17 -0.76
CA ALA A 47 8.96 1.95 -0.98
C ALA A 47 9.85 0.80 -1.47
N GLN A 48 9.59 -0.38 -0.93
CA GLN A 48 10.03 -1.65 -1.47
C GLN A 48 8.86 -2.29 -2.19
N VAL A 49 9.03 -2.66 -3.46
CA VAL A 49 7.93 -3.19 -4.28
C VAL A 49 8.08 -4.70 -4.43
N LYS A 50 7.03 -5.44 -4.08
CA LYS A 50 7.00 -6.90 -4.24
C LYS A 50 5.87 -7.28 -5.20
N HIS A 51 6.24 -7.70 -6.40
CA HIS A 51 5.31 -8.33 -7.32
C HIS A 51 5.16 -9.82 -6.96
N ARG A 52 3.93 -10.26 -6.64
CA ARG A 52 3.59 -11.64 -6.24
C ARG A 52 2.31 -12.07 -6.94
N SER A 53 2.14 -13.38 -7.16
CA SER A 53 0.96 -13.95 -7.79
C SER A 53 -0.30 -13.93 -6.91
N GLY A 54 -0.16 -13.61 -5.62
CA GLY A 54 -1.26 -13.53 -4.69
C GLY A 54 -0.91 -12.70 -3.47
N VAL A 55 -1.94 -12.08 -2.91
CA VAL A 55 -1.93 -11.41 -1.62
C VAL A 55 -2.69 -12.32 -0.64
N PRO A 56 -2.28 -12.43 0.64
CA PRO A 56 -3.04 -13.21 1.62
C PRO A 56 -4.52 -12.80 1.68
N ASN A 57 -5.43 -13.78 1.68
CA ASN A 57 -6.88 -13.53 1.61
C ASN A 57 -7.39 -12.56 2.68
N TYR A 58 -6.88 -12.65 3.91
CA TYR A 58 -7.31 -11.75 4.99
C TYR A 58 -7.01 -10.26 4.71
N ILE A 59 -6.03 -9.96 3.85
CA ILE A 59 -5.76 -8.58 3.42
C ILE A 59 -6.83 -8.15 2.42
N ILE A 60 -7.13 -9.01 1.45
CA ILE A 60 -8.14 -8.74 0.41
C ILE A 60 -9.52 -8.59 1.05
N GLU A 61 -9.94 -9.55 1.88
CA GLU A 61 -11.23 -9.53 2.59
C GLU A 61 -11.34 -8.30 3.51
N GLY A 62 -10.29 -8.02 4.28
CA GLY A 62 -10.27 -6.85 5.18
C GLY A 62 -10.34 -5.53 4.43
N MET A 63 -9.65 -5.40 3.29
CA MET A 63 -9.73 -4.21 2.43
C MET A 63 -11.13 -4.04 1.83
N ASN A 64 -11.71 -5.11 1.28
CA ASN A 64 -13.06 -5.06 0.71
C ASN A 64 -14.10 -4.60 1.75
N GLN A 65 -14.04 -5.13 2.97
CA GLN A 65 -14.95 -4.76 4.06
C GLN A 65 -14.83 -3.28 4.44
N ILE A 66 -13.60 -2.76 4.58
CA ILE A 66 -13.42 -1.35 4.96
C ILE A 66 -13.77 -0.39 3.81
N GLN A 67 -13.56 -0.81 2.57
CA GLN A 67 -13.95 -0.04 1.39
C GLN A 67 -15.47 0.00 1.23
N GLU A 68 -16.17 -1.11 1.42
CA GLU A 68 -17.64 -1.16 1.44
C GLU A 68 -18.19 -0.22 2.52
N ALA A 69 -17.67 -0.30 3.76
CA ALA A 69 -18.04 0.63 4.82
C ALA A 69 -17.74 2.10 4.45
N ALA A 70 -16.63 2.37 3.77
CA ALA A 70 -16.28 3.71 3.30
C ALA A 70 -17.16 4.21 2.12
N THR A 71 -17.96 3.35 1.50
CA THR A 71 -18.98 3.74 0.51
C THR A 71 -20.32 4.13 1.15
N GLU A 72 -20.63 3.64 2.36
CA GLU A 72 -21.83 3.97 3.15
C GLU A 72 -21.74 5.33 3.88
N ARG A 73 -21.22 6.34 3.17
CA ARG A 73 -20.80 7.64 3.73
C ARG A 73 -21.93 8.44 4.38
N GLU A 74 -23.10 8.43 3.75
CA GLU A 74 -24.25 9.19 4.24
C GLU A 74 -24.80 8.60 5.55
N GLU A 75 -24.74 7.27 5.70
CA GLU A 75 -25.18 6.58 6.90
C GLU A 75 -24.19 6.82 8.05
N LEU A 76 -22.89 6.70 7.78
CA LEU A 76 -21.84 7.02 8.77
C LEU A 76 -21.91 8.47 9.25
N ARG A 77 -22.16 9.43 8.34
CA ARG A 77 -22.31 10.85 8.72
C ARG A 77 -23.56 11.11 9.56
N ARG A 78 -24.64 10.33 9.37
CA ARG A 78 -25.84 10.42 10.22
C ARG A 78 -25.60 9.87 11.62
N LEU A 79 -24.87 8.76 11.72
CA LEU A 79 -24.55 8.14 13.01
C LEU A 79 -23.53 8.95 13.80
N GLU A 80 -22.54 9.53 13.13
CA GLU A 80 -21.44 10.27 13.75
C GLU A 80 -21.20 11.61 13.00
N PRO A 81 -21.91 12.68 13.37
CA PRO A 81 -21.87 13.98 12.67
C PRO A 81 -20.49 14.66 12.59
N GLY A 82 -19.50 14.16 13.34
CA GLY A 82 -18.12 14.66 13.36
C GLY A 82 -17.15 13.92 12.43
N ILE A 83 -17.58 12.86 11.72
CA ILE A 83 -16.71 12.15 10.78
C ILE A 83 -16.43 13.02 9.55
N VAL A 84 -15.14 13.12 9.19
CA VAL A 84 -14.66 13.83 8.00
C VAL A 84 -15.35 13.27 6.75
N ALA A 85 -15.70 14.13 5.79
CA ALA A 85 -16.46 13.78 4.58
C ALA A 85 -15.85 12.64 3.72
N HIS A 86 -14.58 12.30 3.97
CA HIS A 86 -13.85 11.22 3.31
C HIS A 86 -12.95 10.50 4.32
N PRO A 87 -13.45 9.48 5.03
CA PRO A 87 -12.56 8.62 5.80
C PRO A 87 -11.74 7.78 4.82
N ASP A 88 -10.41 7.84 4.93
CA ASP A 88 -9.54 6.91 4.23
C ASP A 88 -9.84 5.49 4.69
N ALA A 89 -10.09 4.59 3.74
CA ALA A 89 -10.29 3.17 4.04
C ALA A 89 -8.93 2.55 4.38
N LEU A 90 -8.72 2.24 5.67
CA LEU A 90 -7.45 1.71 6.19
C LEU A 90 -7.66 0.32 6.79
N LEU A 91 -6.91 -0.67 6.30
CA LEU A 91 -6.79 -1.95 6.98
C LEU A 91 -5.60 -1.94 7.94
N VAL A 92 -5.86 -2.14 9.23
CA VAL A 92 -4.82 -2.22 10.25
C VAL A 92 -4.57 -3.67 10.64
N LEU A 93 -3.37 -4.19 10.38
CA LEU A 93 -2.95 -5.51 10.82
C LEU A 93 -2.06 -5.40 12.04
N ARG A 94 -2.44 -6.06 13.13
CA ARG A 94 -1.60 -6.17 14.32
C ARG A 94 -1.19 -7.62 14.56
N THR A 95 0.10 -7.89 14.56
CA THR A 95 0.62 -9.23 14.84
C THR A 95 0.56 -9.51 16.34
N LYS A 96 0.21 -10.74 16.71
CA LYS A 96 0.39 -11.20 18.10
C LYS A 96 1.88 -11.18 18.47
N PRO A 97 2.23 -10.87 19.73
CA PRO A 97 3.59 -11.05 20.20
C PRO A 97 3.96 -12.55 20.13
N GLY A 98 5.16 -12.85 19.64
CA GLY A 98 5.72 -14.20 19.63
C GLY A 98 6.83 -14.33 20.67
N GLN A 99 7.36 -15.53 20.90
CA GLN A 99 8.52 -15.71 21.79
C GLN A 99 9.69 -14.82 21.33
N GLY A 100 10.03 -13.83 22.17
CA GLY A 100 11.10 -12.87 21.92
C GLY A 100 10.84 -11.84 20.80
N LYS A 101 9.61 -11.73 20.27
CA LYS A 101 9.28 -10.77 19.20
C LYS A 101 8.11 -9.87 19.61
N PRO A 102 8.28 -8.54 19.60
CA PRO A 102 7.19 -7.62 19.92
C PRO A 102 6.09 -7.71 18.85
N SER A 103 4.87 -7.34 19.23
CA SER A 103 3.79 -7.11 18.27
C SER A 103 4.19 -6.01 17.29
N ARG A 104 3.77 -6.14 16.04
CA ARG A 104 3.97 -5.14 14.98
C ARG A 104 2.61 -4.70 14.46
N THR A 105 2.49 -3.42 14.14
CA THR A 105 1.30 -2.85 13.52
C THR A 105 1.66 -2.42 12.11
N PHE A 106 0.82 -2.82 11.16
CA PHE A 106 0.91 -2.41 9.76
C PHE A 106 -0.39 -1.71 9.40
N VAL A 107 -0.27 -0.62 8.65
CA VAL A 107 -1.39 0.06 8.03
C VAL A 107 -1.30 -0.22 6.54
N ILE A 108 -2.39 -0.71 5.97
CA ILE A 108 -2.52 -1.04 4.55
C ILE A 108 -3.60 -0.14 3.98
N GLN A 109 -3.29 0.46 2.84
CA GLN A 109 -4.19 1.28 2.05
C GLN A 109 -4.00 0.90 0.59
N GLU A 110 -5.08 0.94 -0.19
CA GLU A 110 -4.99 0.76 -1.63
C GLU A 110 -4.48 2.04 -2.31
N ILE A 111 -3.57 1.89 -3.27
CA ILE A 111 -2.90 3.04 -3.91
C ILE A 111 -3.89 3.90 -4.71
N GLU A 112 -4.97 3.31 -5.25
CA GLU A 112 -6.00 4.08 -5.96
C GLU A 112 -6.69 5.12 -5.07
N ASP A 113 -6.73 4.90 -3.76
CA ASP A 113 -7.30 5.87 -2.81
C ASP A 113 -6.36 7.05 -2.55
N TRP A 114 -5.03 6.87 -2.66
CA TRP A 114 -4.05 7.98 -2.59
C TRP A 114 -4.15 8.97 -3.76
N LEU A 115 -4.64 8.49 -4.90
CA LEU A 115 -4.76 9.28 -6.13
C LEU A 115 -6.03 10.14 -6.15
N ARG A 116 -6.96 9.91 -5.23
CA ARG A 116 -8.13 10.75 -5.05
C ARG A 116 -7.68 11.93 -4.20
N GLU A 117 -7.26 13.03 -4.83
CA GLU A 117 -7.14 14.31 -4.13
C GLU A 117 -8.46 14.55 -3.37
N PRO A 118 -8.41 15.12 -2.14
CA PRO A 118 -9.62 15.71 -1.58
C PRO A 118 -10.04 16.80 -2.56
N SER A 119 -11.13 16.56 -3.30
CA SER A 119 -11.75 17.60 -4.11
C SER A 119 -11.97 18.82 -3.20
N PRO A 120 -11.54 20.02 -3.63
CA PRO A 120 -11.72 21.24 -2.84
C PRO A 120 -13.19 21.54 -2.54
#